data_AF-A0AAD8YA22-F1
#
_entry.id   AF-A0AAD8YA22-F1
#
_cell.length_a   1.000
_cell.length_b   1.000
_cell.length_c   1.000
_cell.angle_alpha   90.00
_cell.angle_beta   90.00
_cell.angle_gamma   90.00
#
_symmetry.space_group_name_H-M   'P 1'
#
loop_
_entity.id
_entity.type
_entity.pdbx_description
1 polymer ?
#
loop_
_entity_poly.entity_id
_entity_poly.type
_entity_poly.pdbx_seq_one_letter_code
_entity_poly.pdbx_strand_id
1 'polypeptide(L)'
;MNIFSSSDYYDDECPITLEPLKDLPYPPFLLASSNRTKHYFDGAALATYIVAQGAFTNPLTREPLKYEDCVLLDEYLDEYVFNGHNYSQSQRISVREAWSLRESIKVKVTSSGDRYDENQRRREEVLRNEASVALRGLFVFGHERRRRNQNDNNSYDPETLDSQTLPRTAGGFNLYHNPDSSLAHSWGLGSTSNQEGLLIIDDDEAAHEAADVAAWREVQDEFPTLGETRTSTSLPTSCDQNDDMPCQILATVRHTAELVIKEEKEKEEAAEKARQRYFLEALERKRRRIDARRKAKGDTAKVLVDDKKAEAVKLSAREEIDRWLSQKWNEWETHSLETKTKQKTNDCAVSTADEPCEMESSKKSSPTLQKNELTEEEKAAKAAAKKKAKRQKAKERAKEKKQIEKLEREKKERAMALRKEKESSSIKCAHCGEGVLGFGYDKFDKKYCSTKCARSGSK
;
A
#
# COMPACT_ATOMS: atom_id res chain seq x y z
N MET A 1 -53.54 -6.90 -4.44
CA MET A 1 -53.37 -6.02 -5.63
C MET A 1 -54.07 -4.71 -5.34
N ASN A 2 -53.33 -3.71 -4.86
CA ASN A 2 -53.83 -2.34 -4.71
C ASN A 2 -53.27 -1.52 -5.87
N ILE A 3 -54.17 -1.08 -6.76
CA ILE A 3 -53.89 -0.17 -7.86
C ILE A 3 -53.83 1.22 -7.22
N PHE A 4 -52.61 1.75 -7.01
CA PHE A 4 -52.43 3.15 -6.64
C PHE A 4 -52.62 4.02 -7.88
N SER A 5 -53.61 4.91 -7.79
CA SER A 5 -53.94 5.94 -8.78
C SER A 5 -52.68 6.72 -9.16
N SER A 6 -52.21 6.50 -10.39
CA SER A 6 -50.97 7.00 -10.96
C SER A 6 -51.29 8.07 -12.01
N SER A 7 -51.36 9.34 -11.63
CA SER A 7 -51.46 10.41 -12.67
C SER A 7 -50.72 11.71 -12.38
N ASP A 8 -50.27 11.99 -11.16
CA ASP A 8 -49.77 13.35 -10.84
C ASP A 8 -48.29 13.40 -10.41
N TYR A 9 -47.49 12.34 -10.63
CA TYR A 9 -46.15 12.23 -10.04
C TYR A 9 -45.11 11.50 -10.93
N TYR A 10 -45.10 11.78 -12.24
CA TYR A 10 -44.15 11.17 -13.19
C TYR A 10 -43.42 12.17 -14.11
N ASP A 11 -43.52 13.48 -13.81
CA ASP A 11 -42.68 14.50 -14.46
C ASP A 11 -41.39 14.80 -13.67
N ASP A 12 -41.10 14.04 -12.62
CA ASP A 12 -39.87 14.19 -11.85
C ASP A 12 -38.70 13.55 -12.62
N GLU A 13 -37.80 14.39 -13.12
CA GLU A 13 -36.49 13.98 -13.63
C GLU A 13 -35.66 13.32 -12.52
N CYS A 14 -34.87 12.31 -12.87
CA CYS A 14 -33.96 11.68 -11.91
C CYS A 14 -32.92 12.71 -11.43
N PRO A 15 -32.74 12.93 -10.12
CA PRO A 15 -31.78 13.90 -9.61
C PRO A 15 -30.30 13.63 -9.97
N ILE A 16 -29.98 12.41 -10.42
CA ILE A 16 -28.61 11.98 -10.73
C ILE A 16 -28.36 12.00 -12.23
N THR A 17 -29.23 11.36 -13.02
CA THR A 17 -29.06 11.27 -14.49
C THR A 17 -29.68 12.44 -15.24
N LEU A 18 -30.59 13.18 -14.59
CA LEU A 18 -31.46 14.19 -15.20
C LEU A 18 -32.35 13.63 -16.33
N GLU A 19 -32.50 12.30 -16.37
CA GLU A 19 -33.39 11.64 -17.33
C GLU A 19 -34.80 11.52 -16.74
N PRO A 20 -35.85 11.68 -17.56
CA PRO A 20 -37.22 11.49 -17.10
C PRO A 20 -37.42 10.06 -16.57
N LEU A 21 -37.91 9.92 -15.34
CA LEU A 21 -38.07 8.59 -14.72
C LEU A 21 -39.06 7.68 -15.45
N LYS A 22 -39.93 8.26 -16.29
CA LYS A 22 -40.89 7.55 -17.14
C LYS A 22 -40.25 6.81 -18.32
N ASP A 23 -39.06 7.24 -18.75
CA ASP A 23 -38.37 6.69 -19.93
C ASP A 23 -37.40 5.55 -19.55
N LEU A 24 -37.27 5.24 -18.26
CA LEU A 24 -36.43 4.15 -17.76
C LEU A 24 -37.01 2.78 -18.17
N PRO A 25 -36.17 1.81 -18.57
CA PRO A 25 -36.61 0.47 -18.96
C PRO A 25 -37.03 -0.41 -17.76
N TYR A 26 -36.90 0.11 -16.54
CA TYR A 26 -37.22 -0.55 -15.27
C TYR A 26 -37.91 0.44 -14.32
N PRO A 27 -38.70 -0.04 -13.33
CA PRO A 27 -39.43 0.84 -12.41
C PRO A 27 -38.45 1.67 -11.55
N PRO A 28 -38.71 2.95 -11.24
CA PRO A 28 -37.80 3.77 -10.45
C PRO A 28 -37.62 3.24 -9.01
N PHE A 29 -36.42 3.40 -8.47
CA PHE A 29 -36.10 3.00 -7.09
C PHE A 29 -36.58 4.06 -6.09
N LEU A 30 -37.29 3.62 -5.06
CA LEU A 30 -37.81 4.48 -3.99
C LEU A 30 -36.87 4.45 -2.78
N LEU A 31 -36.34 5.62 -2.41
CA LEU A 31 -35.58 5.78 -1.18
C LEU A 31 -36.40 6.58 -0.16
N ALA A 32 -36.62 5.99 1.02
CA ALA A 32 -37.36 6.62 2.11
C ALA A 32 -36.43 7.55 2.93
N SER A 33 -36.73 8.85 2.97
CA SER A 33 -36.02 9.79 3.85
C SER A 33 -36.60 9.76 5.27
N SER A 34 -35.79 10.17 6.25
CA SER A 34 -36.20 10.28 7.66
C SER A 34 -37.42 11.20 7.85
N ASN A 35 -37.58 12.19 6.96
CA ASN A 35 -38.67 13.15 6.95
C ASN A 35 -39.98 12.63 6.33
N ARG A 36 -40.09 11.30 6.11
CA ARG A 36 -41.22 10.64 5.42
C ARG A 36 -41.44 11.11 3.98
N THR A 37 -40.52 11.89 3.42
CA THR A 37 -40.51 12.25 2.01
C THR A 37 -39.97 11.06 1.21
N LYS A 38 -40.67 10.75 0.13
CA LYS A 38 -40.31 9.67 -0.80
C LYS A 38 -39.55 10.31 -1.96
N HIS A 39 -38.34 9.83 -2.22
CA HIS A 39 -37.53 10.29 -3.34
C HIS A 39 -37.33 9.14 -4.31
N TYR A 40 -37.58 9.40 -5.59
CA TYR A 40 -37.42 8.41 -6.66
C TYR A 40 -36.10 8.66 -7.39
N PHE A 41 -35.39 7.58 -7.70
CA PHE A 41 -34.11 7.61 -8.40
C PHE A 41 -34.07 6.52 -9.46
N ASP A 42 -33.23 6.71 -10.47
CA ASP A 42 -32.70 5.59 -11.22
C ASP A 42 -31.80 4.77 -10.29
N GLY A 43 -32.19 3.52 -10.01
CA GLY A 43 -31.47 2.65 -9.08
C GLY A 43 -30.05 2.32 -9.54
N ALA A 44 -29.81 2.18 -10.85
CA ALA A 44 -28.48 1.89 -11.39
C ALA A 44 -27.54 3.08 -11.22
N ALA A 45 -28.03 4.29 -11.53
CA ALA A 45 -27.29 5.52 -11.31
C ALA A 45 -27.05 5.79 -9.82
N LEU A 46 -28.04 5.55 -8.96
CA LEU A 46 -27.90 5.72 -7.50
C LEU A 46 -26.83 4.80 -6.93
N ALA A 47 -26.84 3.52 -7.29
CA ALA A 47 -25.83 2.56 -6.85
C ALA A 47 -24.43 2.94 -7.36
N THR A 48 -24.32 3.32 -8.63
CA THR A 48 -23.06 3.78 -9.21
C THR A 48 -22.54 5.02 -8.49
N TYR A 49 -23.41 5.99 -8.21
CA TYR A 49 -23.07 7.22 -7.50
C TYR A 49 -22.54 6.94 -6.08
N ILE A 50 -23.29 6.19 -5.27
CA ILE A 50 -22.94 5.89 -3.87
C ILE A 50 -21.58 5.17 -3.82
N VAL A 51 -21.40 4.18 -4.69
CA VAL A 51 -20.21 3.34 -4.69
C VAL A 51 -18.99 4.07 -5.28
N ALA A 52 -19.17 4.89 -6.32
CA ALA A 52 -18.09 5.69 -6.90
C ALA A 52 -17.59 6.77 -5.95
N GLN A 53 -18.49 7.41 -5.19
CA GLN A 53 -18.10 8.39 -4.18
C GLN A 53 -17.59 7.76 -2.87
N GLY A 54 -17.97 6.51 -2.59
CA GLY A 54 -17.73 5.87 -1.29
C GLY A 54 -18.48 6.54 -0.13
N ALA A 55 -19.51 7.35 -0.45
CA ALA A 55 -20.32 8.09 0.49
C ALA A 55 -21.74 7.53 0.49
N PHE A 56 -22.11 6.86 1.58
CA PHE A 56 -23.43 6.23 1.76
C PHE A 56 -24.42 7.24 2.30
N THR A 57 -24.73 8.25 1.48
CA THR A 57 -25.66 9.34 1.80
C THR A 57 -26.64 9.56 0.65
N ASN A 58 -27.87 9.94 0.97
CA ASN A 58 -28.87 10.34 -0.03
C ASN A 58 -28.36 11.58 -0.81
N PRO A 59 -28.29 11.54 -2.16
CA PRO A 59 -27.78 12.65 -2.95
C PRO A 59 -28.55 13.97 -2.78
N LEU A 60 -29.85 13.90 -2.50
CA LEU A 60 -30.71 15.08 -2.34
C LEU A 60 -30.66 15.63 -0.90
N THR A 61 -30.90 14.77 0.09
CA THR A 61 -31.06 15.21 1.49
C THR A 61 -29.74 15.23 2.26
N ARG A 62 -28.70 14.58 1.73
CA ARG A 62 -27.41 14.30 2.40
C ARG A 62 -27.55 13.49 3.70
N GLU A 63 -28.71 12.89 3.94
CA GLU A 63 -28.92 12.01 5.09
C GLU A 63 -28.12 10.71 4.91
N PRO A 64 -27.53 10.15 5.98
CA PRO A 64 -26.83 8.89 5.91
C PRO A 64 -27.80 7.74 5.57
N LEU A 65 -27.43 6.94 4.58
CA LEU A 65 -28.15 5.74 4.19
C LEU A 65 -27.94 4.65 5.23
N LYS A 66 -29.00 3.88 5.50
CA LYS A 66 -28.88 2.72 6.35
C LYS A 66 -28.39 1.51 5.56
N TYR A 67 -27.90 0.51 6.28
CA TYR A 67 -27.50 -0.75 5.67
C TYR A 67 -28.67 -1.44 4.97
N GLU A 68 -29.86 -1.37 5.55
CA GLU A 68 -31.07 -1.96 4.97
C GLU A 68 -31.41 -1.34 3.61
N ASP A 69 -31.24 -0.03 3.45
CA ASP A 69 -31.48 0.66 2.17
C ASP A 69 -30.48 0.20 1.10
N CYS A 70 -29.23 -0.08 1.49
CA CYS A 70 -28.21 -0.62 0.60
C CYS A 70 -28.52 -2.05 0.14
N VAL A 71 -29.10 -2.86 1.03
CA VAL A 71 -29.55 -4.23 0.70
C VAL A 71 -30.73 -4.19 -0.26
N LEU A 72 -31.73 -3.34 0.02
CA LEU A 72 -32.89 -3.17 -0.86
C LEU A 72 -32.49 -2.68 -2.25
N LEU A 73 -31.49 -1.81 -2.34
CA LEU A 73 -30.96 -1.35 -3.62
C LEU A 73 -30.27 -2.48 -4.39
N ASP A 74 -29.46 -3.31 -3.73
CA ASP A 74 -28.83 -4.48 -4.37
C ASP A 74 -29.89 -5.50 -4.84
N GLU A 75 -30.91 -5.79 -4.03
CA GLU A 75 -32.01 -6.69 -4.41
C GLU A 75 -32.79 -6.17 -5.62
N TYR A 76 -33.07 -4.87 -5.64
CA TYR A 76 -33.72 -4.20 -6.76
C TYR A 76 -32.86 -4.27 -8.04
N LEU A 77 -31.55 -4.07 -7.95
CA LEU A 77 -30.65 -4.15 -9.11
C LEU A 77 -30.60 -5.57 -9.67
N ASP A 78 -30.54 -6.59 -8.81
CA ASP A 78 -30.57 -7.99 -9.23
C ASP A 78 -31.89 -8.32 -9.93
N GLU A 79 -33.03 -7.86 -9.40
CA GLU A 79 -34.35 -8.16 -9.94
C GLU A 79 -34.62 -7.46 -11.27
N TYR A 80 -34.39 -6.14 -11.35
CA TYR A 80 -34.85 -5.32 -12.48
C TYR A 80 -33.75 -4.93 -13.48
N VAL A 81 -32.50 -4.77 -13.04
CA VAL A 81 -31.41 -4.23 -13.89
C VAL A 81 -30.55 -5.36 -14.47
N PHE A 82 -30.08 -6.29 -13.62
CA PHE A 82 -29.14 -7.34 -14.06
C PHE A 82 -29.83 -8.53 -14.73
N ASN A 83 -31.07 -8.86 -14.32
CA ASN A 83 -31.83 -9.93 -14.97
C ASN A 83 -32.46 -9.51 -16.31
N GLY A 84 -32.62 -8.20 -16.55
CA GLY A 84 -33.19 -7.64 -17.77
C GLY A 84 -32.20 -7.54 -18.93
N HIS A 85 -31.62 -8.68 -19.38
CA HIS A 85 -30.90 -8.98 -20.63
C HIS A 85 -29.90 -7.99 -21.32
N ASN A 86 -29.84 -6.70 -20.99
CA ASN A 86 -29.02 -5.69 -21.66
C ASN A 86 -27.73 -5.32 -20.91
N TYR A 87 -27.57 -5.76 -19.66
CA TYR A 87 -26.43 -5.42 -18.81
C TYR A 87 -25.42 -6.57 -18.61
N SER A 88 -25.39 -7.55 -19.52
CA SER A 88 -24.56 -8.76 -19.38
C SER A 88 -23.04 -8.50 -19.35
N GLN A 89 -22.57 -7.30 -19.72
CA GLN A 89 -21.15 -6.94 -19.77
C GLN A 89 -20.71 -5.98 -18.65
N SER A 90 -21.63 -5.32 -17.95
CA SER A 90 -21.26 -4.39 -16.88
C SER A 90 -21.03 -5.16 -15.59
N GLN A 91 -19.94 -4.84 -14.88
CA GLN A 91 -19.64 -5.45 -13.59
C GLN A 91 -20.82 -5.27 -12.63
N ARG A 92 -21.24 -6.37 -11.99
CA ARG A 92 -22.26 -6.30 -10.93
C ARG A 92 -21.77 -5.41 -9.80
N ILE A 93 -22.48 -4.31 -9.58
CA ILE A 93 -22.21 -3.36 -8.50
C ILE A 93 -22.97 -3.88 -7.27
N SER A 94 -22.24 -4.22 -6.19
CA SER A 94 -22.85 -4.44 -4.88
C SER A 94 -22.57 -3.25 -3.96
N VAL A 95 -23.63 -2.54 -3.61
CA VAL A 95 -23.64 -1.43 -2.65
C VAL A 95 -23.42 -1.95 -1.24
N ARG A 96 -24.00 -3.12 -0.90
CA ARG A 96 -23.82 -3.80 0.39
C ARG A 96 -22.36 -4.15 0.68
N GLU A 97 -21.66 -4.69 -0.31
CA GLU A 97 -20.24 -5.03 -0.17
C GLU A 97 -19.38 -3.77 0.00
N ALA A 98 -19.66 -2.72 -0.78
CA ALA A 98 -18.97 -1.44 -0.64
C ALA A 98 -19.18 -0.83 0.76
N TRP A 99 -20.39 -0.95 1.32
CA TRP A 99 -20.69 -0.48 2.67
C TRP A 99 -19.90 -1.27 3.73
N SER A 100 -19.89 -2.61 3.60
CA SER A 100 -19.15 -3.49 4.51
C SER A 100 -17.63 -3.24 4.47
N LEU A 101 -17.09 -2.97 3.28
CA LEU A 101 -15.69 -2.58 3.09
C LEU A 101 -15.40 -1.27 3.83
N ARG A 102 -16.24 -0.26 3.68
CA ARG A 102 -16.10 1.01 4.39
C ARG A 102 -16.08 0.82 5.91
N GLU A 103 -16.98 0.02 6.46
CA GLU A 103 -17.02 -0.25 7.91
C GLU A 103 -15.79 -1.02 8.41
N SER A 104 -15.24 -1.91 7.58
CA SER A 104 -14.07 -2.71 7.94
C SER A 104 -12.78 -1.89 8.08
N ILE A 105 -12.72 -0.70 7.47
CA ILE A 105 -11.57 0.20 7.51
C ILE A 105 -11.52 0.94 8.85
N LYS A 106 -10.80 0.35 9.82
CA LYS A 106 -10.46 0.99 11.10
C LYS A 106 -9.32 1.99 10.90
N VAL A 107 -9.64 3.28 10.77
CA VAL A 107 -8.63 4.35 10.78
C VAL A 107 -8.12 4.53 12.20
N LYS A 108 -6.88 4.12 12.45
CA LYS A 108 -6.21 4.33 13.74
C LYS A 108 -5.66 5.74 13.79
N VAL A 109 -6.47 6.73 14.16
CA VAL A 109 -5.97 8.06 14.48
C VAL A 109 -5.34 8.02 15.87
N THR A 110 -4.15 8.58 16.00
CA THR A 110 -3.44 8.64 17.28
C THR A 110 -4.18 9.61 18.20
N SER A 111 -5.05 9.09 19.05
CA SER A 111 -5.83 9.84 20.04
C SER A 111 -4.89 10.49 21.07
N SER A 112 -4.72 11.80 20.96
CA SER A 112 -4.10 12.62 21.99
C SER A 112 -5.12 13.67 22.46
N GLY A 113 -5.84 13.35 23.55
CA GLY A 113 -6.64 14.33 24.30
C GLY A 113 -8.15 14.22 24.10
N ASP A 114 -8.85 13.94 25.19
CA ASP A 114 -10.25 13.53 25.30
C ASP A 114 -11.29 14.68 25.20
N ARG A 115 -10.97 15.80 24.54
CA ARG A 115 -11.95 16.90 24.34
C ARG A 115 -11.75 17.60 23.01
N TYR A 116 -12.82 17.54 22.21
CA TYR A 116 -13.04 18.10 20.86
C TYR A 116 -12.43 17.31 19.73
N ASP A 117 -13.24 16.50 19.02
CA ASP A 117 -12.80 16.03 17.71
C ASP A 117 -13.91 15.68 16.70
N GLU A 118 -14.91 16.54 16.57
CA GLU A 118 -15.82 16.45 15.41
C GLU A 118 -15.06 16.65 14.08
N ASN A 119 -14.02 17.48 14.11
CA ASN A 119 -13.11 17.66 12.97
C ASN A 119 -12.25 16.42 12.68
N GLN A 120 -11.73 15.68 13.68
CA GLN A 120 -11.13 14.37 13.40
C GLN A 120 -12.16 13.39 12.88
N ARG A 121 -13.37 13.33 13.45
CA ARG A 121 -14.38 12.40 12.94
C ARG A 121 -14.67 12.65 11.47
N ARG A 122 -14.82 13.91 11.06
CA ARG A 122 -14.96 14.30 9.64
C ARG A 122 -13.74 13.89 8.81
N ARG A 123 -12.52 14.14 9.32
CA ARG A 123 -11.28 13.76 8.64
C ARG A 123 -11.11 12.25 8.50
N GLU A 124 -11.45 11.51 9.54
CA GLU A 124 -11.48 10.05 9.55
C GLU A 124 -12.48 9.52 8.53
N GLU A 125 -13.67 10.11 8.48
CA GLU A 125 -14.71 9.72 7.54
C GLU A 125 -14.29 9.96 6.09
N VAL A 126 -13.67 11.10 5.79
CA VAL A 126 -13.06 11.37 4.48
C VAL A 126 -12.01 10.33 4.12
N LEU A 127 -11.09 10.02 5.05
CA LEU A 127 -10.04 9.01 4.83
C LEU A 127 -10.62 7.59 4.65
N ARG A 128 -11.69 7.24 5.37
CA ARG A 128 -12.39 5.96 5.19
C ARG A 128 -13.04 5.88 3.82
N ASN A 129 -13.70 6.96 3.39
CA ASN A 129 -14.34 7.02 2.08
C ASN A 129 -13.29 6.90 0.97
N GLU A 130 -12.21 7.69 1.02
CA GLU A 130 -11.10 7.63 0.05
C GLU A 130 -10.45 6.23 -0.01
N ALA A 131 -10.16 5.64 1.15
CA ALA A 131 -9.57 4.30 1.22
C ALA A 131 -10.52 3.23 0.65
N SER A 132 -11.83 3.34 0.91
CA SER A 132 -12.82 2.39 0.38
C SER A 132 -12.92 2.44 -1.15
N VAL A 133 -12.90 3.65 -1.73
CA VAL A 133 -12.91 3.86 -3.18
C VAL A 133 -11.61 3.32 -3.81
N ALA A 134 -10.46 3.63 -3.22
CA ALA A 134 -9.17 3.15 -3.71
C ALA A 134 -9.06 1.62 -3.67
N LEU A 135 -9.48 0.99 -2.56
CA LEU A 135 -9.48 -0.47 -2.44
C LEU A 135 -10.42 -1.11 -3.45
N ARG A 136 -11.62 -0.57 -3.67
CA ARG A 136 -12.53 -1.09 -4.68
C ARG A 136 -11.94 -0.99 -6.09
N GLY A 137 -11.31 0.13 -6.43
CA GLY A 137 -10.59 0.28 -7.70
C GLY A 137 -9.54 -0.81 -7.93
N LEU A 138 -8.77 -1.18 -6.90
CA LEU A 138 -7.77 -2.25 -7.01
C LEU A 138 -8.37 -3.63 -7.32
N PHE A 139 -9.61 -3.92 -6.88
CA PHE A 139 -10.26 -5.21 -7.13
C PHE A 139 -11.11 -5.22 -8.41
N VAL A 140 -11.68 -4.09 -8.81
CA VAL A 140 -12.51 -3.93 -10.01
C VAL A 140 -11.67 -3.99 -11.30
N PHE A 141 -10.49 -3.37 -11.33
CA PHE A 141 -9.64 -3.35 -12.53
C PHE A 141 -8.84 -4.64 -12.77
N GLY A 142 -8.76 -5.54 -11.79
CA GLY A 142 -7.96 -6.77 -11.87
C GLY A 142 -8.59 -7.92 -12.66
N HIS A 143 -9.92 -7.92 -12.85
CA HIS A 143 -10.63 -9.04 -13.48
C HIS A 143 -10.88 -8.87 -14.99
N GLU A 144 -10.81 -7.64 -15.52
CA GLU A 144 -11.19 -7.35 -16.91
C GLU A 144 -10.09 -7.66 -17.95
N ARG A 145 -8.81 -7.58 -17.57
CA ARG A 145 -7.70 -7.83 -18.50
C ARG A 145 -7.60 -9.27 -18.99
N ARG A 146 -8.30 -10.23 -18.36
CA ARG A 146 -8.20 -11.65 -18.71
C ARG A 146 -9.23 -12.13 -19.73
N ARG A 147 -10.27 -11.35 -20.05
CA ARG A 147 -11.34 -11.79 -20.98
C ARG A 147 -11.32 -11.10 -22.34
N ARG A 148 -10.62 -9.98 -22.51
CA ARG A 148 -10.59 -9.25 -23.79
C ARG A 148 -9.63 -9.84 -24.84
N ASN A 149 -8.82 -10.83 -24.49
CA ASN A 149 -7.78 -11.36 -25.39
C ASN A 149 -8.15 -12.71 -26.05
N GLN A 150 -9.44 -13.06 -26.15
CA GLN A 150 -9.85 -14.38 -26.64
C GLN A 150 -10.93 -14.41 -27.73
N ASN A 151 -11.38 -13.27 -28.25
CA ASN A 151 -12.25 -13.27 -29.43
C ASN A 151 -12.27 -11.88 -30.03
N ASP A 152 -11.49 -11.64 -31.08
CA ASP A 152 -11.79 -10.65 -32.12
C ASP A 152 -11.06 -11.07 -33.40
N ASN A 153 -11.58 -12.13 -34.02
CA ASN A 153 -11.43 -12.42 -35.44
C ASN A 153 -12.81 -12.22 -36.07
N ASN A 154 -13.20 -10.97 -36.35
CA ASN A 154 -13.97 -10.67 -37.56
C ASN A 154 -14.24 -9.17 -37.79
N SER A 155 -14.00 -8.79 -39.05
CA SER A 155 -14.73 -7.80 -39.86
C SER A 155 -14.57 -6.30 -39.59
N TYR A 156 -13.85 -5.68 -40.54
CA TYR A 156 -14.05 -4.36 -41.13
C TYR A 156 -15.47 -3.76 -40.97
N ASP A 157 -15.55 -2.51 -40.49
CA ASP A 157 -16.06 -1.33 -41.23
C ASP A 157 -15.84 -0.02 -40.42
N PRO A 158 -15.48 1.13 -41.02
CA PRO A 158 -15.39 2.41 -40.33
C PRO A 158 -16.46 3.40 -40.80
N GLU A 159 -17.29 3.94 -39.89
CA GLU A 159 -17.76 5.35 -39.94
C GLU A 159 -18.72 5.71 -38.80
N THR A 160 -18.44 6.86 -38.15
CA THR A 160 -19.36 7.74 -37.36
C THR A 160 -19.90 7.16 -36.02
N LEU A 161 -20.16 7.90 -34.95
CA LEU A 161 -20.66 9.27 -34.77
C LEU A 161 -20.38 9.71 -33.31
N ASP A 162 -20.22 11.02 -33.12
CA ASP A 162 -20.13 11.72 -31.83
C ASP A 162 -21.16 11.26 -30.78
N SER A 163 -20.72 11.10 -29.53
CA SER A 163 -21.61 11.17 -28.36
C SER A 163 -20.95 11.85 -27.18
N GLN A 164 -21.68 12.84 -26.68
CA GLN A 164 -21.31 13.86 -25.72
C GLN A 164 -21.05 13.26 -24.34
N THR A 165 -19.90 13.57 -23.76
CA THR A 165 -19.59 13.29 -22.36
C THR A 165 -20.01 14.48 -21.49
N LEU A 166 -20.89 14.23 -20.52
CA LEU A 166 -21.36 15.20 -19.54
C LEU A 166 -20.22 15.76 -18.67
N PRO A 167 -20.34 17.02 -18.18
CA PRO A 167 -19.29 17.68 -17.42
C PRO A 167 -19.13 17.05 -16.02
N ARG A 168 -17.98 16.40 -15.78
CA ARG A 168 -17.60 15.93 -14.44
C ARG A 168 -17.20 17.09 -13.54
N THR A 169 -17.71 17.06 -12.31
CA THR A 169 -17.40 18.01 -11.23
C THR A 169 -15.92 17.95 -10.81
N ALA A 170 -15.35 19.11 -10.51
CA ALA A 170 -13.95 19.27 -10.14
C ALA A 170 -13.62 18.55 -8.83
N GLY A 171 -12.90 17.43 -8.91
CA GLY A 171 -12.39 16.73 -7.71
C GLY A 171 -12.02 15.24 -7.86
N GLY A 172 -12.29 14.59 -9.00
CA GLY A 172 -11.99 13.17 -9.20
C GLY A 172 -10.59 12.89 -9.75
N PHE A 173 -9.87 11.95 -9.13
CA PHE A 173 -8.63 11.34 -9.66
C PHE A 173 -8.90 10.70 -11.04
N ASN A 174 -8.30 11.26 -12.11
CA ASN A 174 -8.36 10.69 -13.46
C ASN A 174 -7.26 9.62 -13.64
N LEU A 175 -7.66 8.37 -13.90
CA LEU A 175 -6.79 7.25 -14.30
C LEU A 175 -7.13 6.75 -15.73
N TYR A 176 -7.34 7.67 -16.67
CA TYR A 176 -7.31 7.33 -18.09
C TYR A 176 -5.97 7.76 -18.67
N HIS A 177 -5.07 6.79 -18.84
CA HIS A 177 -3.88 6.94 -19.66
C HIS A 177 -4.29 6.54 -21.09
N ASN A 178 -4.55 7.54 -21.93
CA ASN A 178 -4.71 7.37 -23.36
C ASN A 178 -3.30 7.39 -23.97
N PRO A 179 -2.82 6.32 -24.64
CA PRO A 179 -1.52 6.31 -25.28
C PRO A 179 -1.70 6.71 -26.74
N ASP A 180 -2.02 7.97 -27.00
CA ASP A 180 -1.75 8.62 -28.29
C ASP A 180 -2.18 10.08 -28.23
N SER A 181 -1.27 10.93 -27.78
CA SER A 181 -1.06 12.26 -28.34
C SER A 181 0.11 12.92 -27.64
N SER A 182 1.10 13.20 -28.46
CA SER A 182 2.22 14.10 -28.24
C SER A 182 1.80 15.47 -27.69
N LEU A 183 2.75 16.09 -26.99
CA LEU A 183 2.82 17.49 -26.52
C LEU A 183 2.35 17.82 -25.10
N ALA A 184 3.35 18.32 -24.37
CA ALA A 184 3.32 19.47 -23.45
C ALA A 184 2.84 19.25 -21.99
N HIS A 185 3.87 19.27 -21.12
CA HIS A 185 3.90 19.86 -19.77
C HIS A 185 3.01 19.27 -18.66
N SER A 186 3.65 18.63 -17.67
CA SER A 186 3.66 19.17 -16.29
C SER A 186 4.69 18.52 -15.35
N TRP A 187 5.15 19.38 -14.45
CA TRP A 187 5.92 19.26 -13.21
C TRP A 187 5.51 18.05 -12.32
N GLY A 188 6.45 17.26 -11.75
CA GLY A 188 7.06 17.42 -10.41
C GLY A 188 6.22 16.72 -9.31
N LEU A 189 6.69 16.05 -8.25
CA LEU A 189 7.97 15.86 -7.56
C LEU A 189 7.73 14.84 -6.40
N GLY A 190 8.69 13.97 -6.08
CA GLY A 190 9.04 13.62 -4.68
C GLY A 190 8.33 12.46 -3.93
N SER A 191 9.11 11.40 -3.65
CA SER A 191 9.29 10.68 -2.36
C SER A 191 8.03 10.11 -1.65
N THR A 192 7.91 8.82 -1.36
CA THR A 192 8.73 8.05 -0.39
C THR A 192 8.58 6.54 -0.59
N SER A 193 9.65 5.82 -0.26
CA SER A 193 9.77 4.35 -0.13
C SER A 193 8.50 3.61 0.33
N ASN A 194 7.99 2.72 -0.53
CA ASN A 194 7.38 1.39 -0.24
C ASN A 194 6.37 0.95 -1.34
N GLN A 195 6.76 1.00 -2.62
CA GLN A 195 6.11 0.22 -3.68
C GLN A 195 7.16 -0.80 -4.17
N GLU A 196 7.01 -2.09 -3.96
CA GLU A 196 6.05 -3.00 -4.62
C GLU A 196 6.40 -3.12 -6.12
N GLY A 197 6.65 -4.36 -6.53
CA GLY A 197 7.47 -4.77 -7.67
C GLY A 197 7.26 -3.99 -8.97
N LEU A 198 8.37 -3.48 -9.51
CA LEU A 198 8.55 -3.34 -10.96
C LEU A 198 8.29 -4.73 -11.58
N LEU A 199 7.10 -4.91 -12.15
CA LEU A 199 6.88 -5.93 -13.17
C LEU A 199 7.67 -5.47 -14.39
N ILE A 200 8.84 -6.08 -14.58
CA ILE A 200 9.49 -6.12 -15.88
C ILE A 200 8.55 -6.97 -16.73
N ILE A 201 7.81 -6.32 -17.63
CA ILE A 201 7.08 -7.00 -18.68
C ILE A 201 8.14 -7.28 -19.74
N ASP A 202 8.54 -8.55 -19.88
CA ASP A 202 9.32 -9.01 -21.02
C ASP A 202 8.40 -8.93 -22.26
N ASP A 203 8.36 -7.76 -22.91
CA ASP A 203 7.70 -7.55 -24.21
C ASP A 203 8.47 -8.22 -25.38
N ASP A 204 9.53 -8.97 -25.07
CA ASP A 204 10.39 -9.66 -26.04
C ASP A 204 9.63 -10.75 -26.82
N GLU A 205 8.55 -11.31 -26.25
CA GLU A 205 7.74 -12.35 -26.90
C GLU A 205 6.88 -11.78 -28.05
N ALA A 206 6.28 -10.60 -27.87
CA ALA A 206 5.54 -9.91 -28.92
C ALA A 206 6.45 -9.39 -30.04
N ALA A 207 7.67 -8.97 -29.70
CA ALA A 207 8.69 -8.61 -30.66
C ALA A 207 9.17 -9.82 -31.50
N HIS A 208 9.25 -11.00 -30.88
CA HIS A 208 9.60 -12.24 -31.57
C HIS A 208 8.50 -12.68 -32.55
N GLU A 209 7.23 -12.64 -32.15
CA GLU A 209 6.12 -12.99 -33.05
C GLU A 209 6.01 -12.03 -34.25
N ALA A 210 6.23 -10.73 -34.03
CA ALA A 210 6.23 -9.74 -35.12
C ALA A 210 7.40 -9.94 -36.10
N ALA A 211 8.58 -10.33 -35.60
CA ALA A 211 9.75 -10.62 -36.43
C ALA A 211 9.54 -11.90 -37.26
N ASP A 212 8.94 -12.95 -36.69
CA ASP A 212 8.63 -14.19 -37.41
C ASP A 212 7.59 -13.95 -38.52
N VAL A 213 6.54 -13.17 -38.26
CA VAL A 213 5.53 -12.84 -39.28
C VAL A 213 6.13 -12.01 -40.43
N ALA A 214 7.07 -11.10 -40.13
CA ALA A 214 7.77 -10.33 -41.15
C ALA A 214 8.70 -11.21 -42.00
N ALA A 215 9.47 -12.10 -41.37
CA ALA A 215 10.33 -13.04 -42.07
C ALA A 215 9.53 -14.01 -42.96
N TRP A 216 8.36 -14.47 -42.50
CA TRP A 216 7.47 -15.33 -43.29
C TRP A 216 6.88 -14.62 -44.51
N ARG A 217 6.58 -13.31 -44.42
CA ARG A 217 6.13 -12.52 -45.58
C ARG A 217 7.23 -12.33 -46.61
N GLU A 218 8.46 -12.05 -46.17
CA GLU A 218 9.60 -11.89 -47.07
C GLU A 218 9.87 -13.19 -47.86
N VAL A 219 9.78 -14.35 -47.20
CA VAL A 219 9.88 -15.66 -47.87
C VAL A 219 8.73 -15.88 -48.85
N GLN A 220 7.50 -15.48 -48.52
CA GLN A 220 6.35 -15.61 -49.44
C GLN A 220 6.47 -14.71 -50.67
N ASP A 221 7.01 -13.50 -50.52
CA ASP A 221 7.22 -12.57 -51.64
C ASP A 221 8.35 -13.04 -52.58
N GLU A 222 9.31 -13.82 -52.08
CA GLU A 222 10.36 -14.45 -52.91
C GLU A 222 9.91 -15.72 -53.64
N PHE A 223 8.78 -16.33 -53.29
CA PHE A 223 8.27 -17.47 -54.04
C PHE A 223 7.68 -17.01 -55.37
N PRO A 224 8.19 -17.49 -56.53
CA PRO A 224 7.64 -17.14 -57.82
C PRO A 224 6.15 -17.50 -57.87
N THR A 225 5.29 -16.50 -58.02
CA THR A 225 3.87 -16.70 -58.26
C THR A 225 3.71 -17.56 -59.52
N LEU A 226 3.34 -18.84 -59.35
CA LEU A 226 3.15 -19.83 -60.42
C LEU A 226 1.92 -19.52 -61.32
N GLY A 227 1.55 -18.25 -61.48
CA GLY A 227 0.32 -17.80 -62.12
C GLY A 227 0.48 -17.10 -63.48
N GLU A 228 1.67 -16.73 -63.92
CA GLU A 228 1.81 -15.95 -65.16
C GLU A 228 2.47 -16.76 -66.29
N THR A 229 1.59 -17.26 -67.17
CA THR A 229 1.78 -17.47 -68.61
C THR A 229 3.17 -17.96 -69.05
N ARG A 230 3.36 -19.28 -69.00
CA ARG A 230 4.40 -19.98 -69.76
C ARG A 230 4.21 -19.75 -71.27
N THR A 231 4.96 -18.82 -71.83
CA THR A 231 5.38 -18.89 -73.24
C THR A 231 6.24 -20.13 -73.42
N SER A 232 5.73 -21.03 -74.26
CA SER A 232 6.34 -22.29 -74.71
C SER A 232 7.79 -22.10 -75.14
N THR A 233 8.73 -22.48 -74.28
CA THR A 233 10.13 -22.70 -74.66
C THR A 233 10.41 -24.18 -74.46
N SER A 234 10.73 -24.84 -75.56
CA SER A 234 10.97 -26.27 -75.70
C SER A 234 12.06 -26.78 -74.75
N LEU A 235 11.72 -27.82 -73.98
CA LEU A 235 12.61 -28.59 -73.13
C LEU A 235 13.63 -29.37 -73.97
N PRO A 236 14.91 -29.45 -73.56
CA PRO A 236 15.84 -30.44 -74.09
C PRO A 236 15.58 -31.80 -73.44
N THR A 237 15.16 -32.75 -74.27
CA THR A 237 15.08 -34.17 -73.95
C THR A 237 16.49 -34.76 -74.00
N SER A 238 17.14 -34.92 -72.85
CA SER A 238 18.24 -35.86 -72.68
C SER A 238 18.00 -36.68 -71.42
N CYS A 239 17.31 -37.80 -71.61
CA CYS A 239 17.16 -38.87 -70.66
C CYS A 239 18.49 -39.64 -70.64
N ASP A 240 19.26 -39.55 -69.56
CA ASP A 240 20.26 -40.59 -69.26
C ASP A 240 20.52 -40.68 -67.76
N GLN A 241 19.86 -41.68 -67.16
CA GLN A 241 20.39 -42.62 -66.18
C GLN A 241 21.16 -42.05 -64.99
N ASN A 242 20.44 -41.65 -63.95
CA ASN A 242 20.90 -41.72 -62.57
C ASN A 242 19.67 -41.85 -61.64
N ASP A 243 19.02 -43.01 -61.70
CA ASP A 243 17.80 -43.35 -60.94
C ASP A 243 18.01 -43.48 -59.41
N ASP A 244 19.21 -43.23 -58.90
CA ASP A 244 19.54 -43.29 -57.46
C ASP A 244 19.52 -41.93 -56.73
N MET A 245 19.40 -40.81 -57.45
CA MET A 245 19.45 -39.47 -56.83
C MET A 245 18.19 -39.04 -56.03
N PRO A 246 16.95 -39.49 -56.33
CA PRO A 246 15.76 -39.13 -55.54
C PRO A 246 15.83 -39.60 -54.07
N CYS A 247 16.58 -40.67 -53.78
CA CYS A 247 16.68 -41.24 -52.44
C CYS A 247 17.54 -40.40 -51.47
N GLN A 248 18.56 -39.68 -51.96
CA GLN A 248 19.44 -38.87 -51.09
C GLN A 248 18.75 -37.59 -50.59
N ILE A 249 17.92 -36.97 -51.43
CA ILE A 249 17.15 -35.78 -51.05
C ILE A 249 16.14 -36.14 -49.95
N LEU A 250 15.41 -37.25 -50.11
CA LEU A 250 14.46 -37.72 -49.09
C LEU A 250 15.15 -38.12 -47.78
N ALA A 251 16.34 -38.71 -47.83
CA ALA A 251 17.12 -39.03 -46.63
C ALA A 251 17.55 -37.77 -45.88
N THR A 252 17.99 -36.74 -46.61
CA THR A 252 18.36 -35.45 -46.03
C THR A 252 17.17 -34.77 -45.36
N VAL A 253 16.01 -34.74 -46.03
CA VAL A 253 14.77 -34.16 -45.49
C VAL A 253 14.30 -34.88 -44.23
N ARG A 254 14.39 -36.22 -44.18
CA ARG A 254 14.07 -36.99 -42.96
C ARG A 254 15.01 -36.65 -41.81
N HIS A 255 16.32 -36.62 -42.07
CA HIS A 255 17.30 -36.27 -41.06
C HIS A 255 17.09 -34.85 -40.51
N THR A 256 16.80 -33.87 -41.37
CA THR A 256 16.48 -32.51 -40.91
C THR A 256 15.20 -32.46 -40.09
N ALA A 257 14.16 -33.20 -40.47
CA ALA A 257 12.92 -33.27 -39.69
C ALA A 257 13.16 -33.90 -38.31
N GLU A 258 13.97 -34.95 -38.22
CA GLU A 258 14.36 -35.58 -36.95
C GLU A 258 15.14 -34.62 -36.04
N LEU A 259 16.03 -33.80 -36.61
CA LEU A 259 16.75 -32.76 -35.86
C LEU A 259 15.82 -31.67 -35.34
N VAL A 260 14.86 -31.21 -36.14
CA VAL A 260 13.88 -30.20 -35.71
C VAL A 260 13.00 -30.73 -34.57
N ILE A 261 12.48 -31.96 -34.68
CA ILE A 261 11.70 -32.59 -33.62
C ILE A 261 12.53 -32.71 -32.33
N LYS A 262 13.82 -33.03 -32.46
CA LYS A 262 14.73 -33.11 -31.31
C LYS A 262 14.96 -31.74 -30.67
N GLU A 263 15.17 -30.70 -31.47
CA GLU A 263 15.35 -29.32 -30.98
C GLU A 263 14.09 -28.80 -30.28
N GLU A 264 12.91 -29.03 -30.85
CA GLU A 264 11.62 -28.67 -30.23
C GLU A 264 11.43 -29.35 -28.88
N LYS A 265 11.74 -30.65 -28.80
CA LYS A 265 11.67 -31.39 -27.53
C LYS A 265 12.66 -30.86 -26.48
N GLU A 266 13.86 -30.48 -26.88
CA GLU A 266 14.85 -29.87 -25.99
C GLU A 266 14.39 -28.47 -25.52
N LYS A 267 13.75 -27.68 -26.40
CA LYS A 267 13.13 -26.39 -26.04
C LYS A 267 11.98 -26.56 -25.05
N GLU A 268 11.10 -27.55 -25.25
CA GLU A 268 10.00 -27.85 -24.33
C GLU A 268 10.52 -28.26 -22.95
N GLU A 269 11.53 -29.13 -22.88
CA GLU A 269 12.16 -29.54 -21.62
C GLU A 269 12.84 -28.35 -20.91
N ALA A 270 13.50 -27.47 -21.67
CA ALA A 270 14.10 -26.25 -21.13
C ALA A 270 13.04 -25.29 -20.58
N ALA A 271 11.93 -25.11 -21.29
CA ALA A 271 10.80 -24.29 -20.85
C ALA A 271 10.15 -24.87 -19.59
N GLU A 272 10.01 -26.20 -19.49
CA GLU A 272 9.49 -26.84 -18.28
C GLU A 272 10.42 -26.64 -17.08
N LYS A 273 11.73 -26.82 -17.27
CA LYS A 273 12.74 -26.54 -16.23
C LYS A 273 12.70 -25.07 -15.80
N ALA A 274 12.50 -24.14 -16.73
CA ALA A 274 12.35 -22.71 -16.40
C ALA A 274 11.10 -22.46 -15.55
N ARG A 275 9.95 -23.06 -15.91
CA ARG A 275 8.71 -23.00 -15.11
C ARG A 275 8.91 -23.56 -13.70
N GLN A 276 9.59 -24.70 -13.56
CA GLN A 276 9.90 -25.29 -12.27
C GLN A 276 10.81 -24.39 -11.41
N ARG A 277 11.84 -23.78 -11.99
CA ARG A 277 12.71 -22.82 -11.30
C ARG A 277 11.94 -21.60 -10.82
N TYR A 278 11.09 -21.03 -11.67
CA TYR A 278 10.26 -19.88 -11.32
C TYR A 278 9.32 -20.20 -10.15
N PHE A 279 8.71 -21.38 -10.16
CA PHE A 279 7.85 -21.84 -9.07
C PHE A 279 8.61 -21.96 -7.74
N LEU A 280 9.80 -22.56 -7.74
CA LEU A 280 10.63 -22.68 -6.55
C LEU A 280 11.09 -21.31 -6.02
N GLU A 281 11.49 -20.40 -6.91
CA GLU A 281 11.88 -19.04 -6.54
C GLU A 281 10.70 -18.25 -5.94
N ALA A 282 9.49 -18.43 -6.49
CA ALA A 282 8.27 -17.83 -5.94
C ALA A 282 7.96 -18.34 -4.52
N LEU A 283 8.15 -19.64 -4.26
CA LEU A 283 8.03 -20.22 -2.93
C LEU A 283 9.09 -19.66 -1.96
N GLU A 284 10.33 -19.49 -2.41
CA GLU A 284 11.39 -18.91 -1.60
C GLU A 284 11.08 -17.45 -1.24
N ARG A 285 10.63 -16.64 -2.20
CA ARG A 285 10.16 -15.27 -1.95
C ARG A 285 9.02 -15.24 -0.93
N LYS A 286 8.06 -16.17 -1.02
CA LYS A 286 6.96 -16.31 -0.04
C LYS A 286 7.51 -16.63 1.36
N ARG A 287 8.48 -17.55 1.48
CA ARG A 287 9.15 -17.88 2.74
C ARG A 287 9.85 -16.65 3.35
N ARG A 288 10.64 -15.94 2.54
CA ARG A 288 11.33 -14.70 2.95
C ARG A 288 10.35 -13.64 3.46
N ARG A 289 9.19 -13.46 2.81
CA ARG A 289 8.13 -12.55 3.29
C ARG A 289 7.56 -12.97 4.64
N ILE A 290 7.33 -14.26 4.86
CA ILE A 290 6.84 -14.78 6.14
C ILE A 290 7.87 -14.53 7.25
N ASP A 291 9.14 -14.81 7.00
CA ASP A 291 10.20 -14.61 7.99
C ASP A 291 10.45 -13.12 8.29
N ALA A 292 10.38 -12.26 7.27
CA ALA A 292 10.40 -10.81 7.47
C ALA A 292 9.24 -10.31 8.35
N ARG A 293 8.02 -10.84 8.14
CA ARG A 293 6.86 -10.52 9.01
C ARG A 293 7.06 -11.01 10.44
N ARG A 294 7.59 -12.21 10.64
CA ARG A 294 7.91 -12.74 11.98
C ARG A 294 8.97 -11.89 12.68
N LYS A 295 10.02 -11.50 11.97
CA LYS A 295 11.07 -10.62 12.48
C LYS A 295 10.51 -9.25 12.88
N ALA A 296 9.71 -8.62 12.02
CA ALA A 296 9.05 -7.35 12.33
C ALA A 296 8.16 -7.45 13.58
N LYS A 297 7.39 -8.54 13.72
CA LYS A 297 6.61 -8.81 14.95
C LYS A 297 7.53 -8.94 16.18
N GLY A 298 8.64 -9.66 16.07
CA GLY A 298 9.62 -9.77 17.15
C GLY A 298 10.24 -8.43 17.55
N ASP A 299 10.60 -7.60 16.57
CA ASP A 299 11.18 -6.27 16.78
C ASP A 299 10.17 -5.33 17.46
N THR A 300 8.91 -5.32 17.01
CA THR A 300 7.85 -4.52 17.67
C THR A 300 7.59 -4.96 19.12
N ALA A 301 7.59 -6.27 19.39
CA ALA A 301 7.46 -6.78 20.76
C ALA A 301 8.64 -6.36 21.64
N LYS A 302 9.86 -6.34 21.09
CA LYS A 302 11.06 -5.87 21.80
C LYS A 302 10.97 -4.39 22.14
N VAL A 303 10.52 -3.55 21.20
CA VAL A 303 10.30 -2.11 21.43
C VAL A 303 9.29 -1.89 22.55
N LEU A 304 8.14 -2.59 22.53
CA LEU A 304 7.13 -2.48 23.59
C LEU A 304 7.68 -2.88 24.98
N VAL A 305 8.54 -3.89 25.04
CA VAL A 305 9.18 -4.30 26.30
C VAL A 305 10.16 -3.23 26.79
N ASP A 306 10.93 -2.62 25.89
CA ASP A 306 11.89 -1.59 26.25
C ASP A 306 11.19 -0.27 26.65
N ASP A 307 10.07 0.08 26.01
CA ASP A 307 9.20 1.20 26.41
C ASP A 307 8.62 0.98 27.80
N LYS A 308 8.10 -0.22 28.10
CA LYS A 308 7.61 -0.56 29.44
C LYS A 308 8.70 -0.45 30.51
N LYS A 309 9.94 -0.84 30.19
CA LYS A 309 11.08 -0.65 31.10
C LYS A 309 11.41 0.82 31.29
N ALA A 310 11.35 1.62 30.22
CA ALA A 310 11.60 3.07 30.30
C ALA A 310 10.54 3.75 31.17
N GLU A 311 9.25 3.40 31.01
CA GLU A 311 8.16 3.90 31.86
C GLU A 311 8.32 3.47 33.32
N ALA A 312 8.73 2.23 33.59
CA ALA A 312 9.02 1.79 34.96
C ALA A 312 10.17 2.59 35.60
N VAL A 313 11.21 2.95 34.83
CA VAL A 313 12.30 3.81 35.30
C VAL A 313 11.79 5.23 35.60
N LYS A 314 10.93 5.79 34.74
CA LYS A 314 10.31 7.12 34.98
C LYS A 314 9.45 7.12 36.23
N LEU A 315 8.62 6.09 36.41
CA LEU A 315 7.78 5.93 37.61
C LEU A 315 8.63 5.83 38.87
N SER A 316 9.66 4.98 38.86
CA SER A 316 10.59 4.86 39.99
C SER A 316 11.29 6.18 40.32
N ALA A 317 11.64 7.00 39.33
CA ALA A 317 12.23 8.32 39.55
C ALA A 317 11.22 9.31 40.15
N ARG A 318 9.95 9.27 39.71
CA ARG A 318 8.87 10.09 40.30
C ARG A 318 8.65 9.73 41.77
N GLU A 319 8.55 8.45 42.09
CA GLU A 319 8.41 7.97 43.48
C GLU A 319 9.60 8.36 44.37
N GLU A 320 10.81 8.46 43.80
CA GLU A 320 11.99 8.94 44.54
C GLU A 320 11.91 10.45 44.83
N ILE A 321 11.47 11.25 43.85
CA ILE A 321 11.22 12.68 44.05
C ILE A 321 10.14 12.90 45.10
N ASP A 322 9.02 12.16 45.04
CA ASP A 322 7.91 12.29 46.00
C ASP A 322 8.34 11.90 47.42
N ARG A 323 9.16 10.86 47.57
CA ARG A 323 9.77 10.50 48.87
C ARG A 323 10.67 11.63 49.39
N TRP A 324 11.51 12.20 48.53
CA TRP A 324 12.39 13.31 48.91
C TRP A 324 11.60 14.56 49.32
N LEU A 325 10.56 14.92 48.56
CA LEU A 325 9.68 16.04 48.89
C LEU A 325 8.99 15.81 50.24
N SER A 326 8.49 14.60 50.48
CA SER A 326 7.87 14.23 51.76
C SER A 326 8.83 14.36 52.94
N GLN A 327 10.09 13.94 52.76
CA GLN A 327 11.13 14.14 53.78
C GLN A 327 11.39 15.63 54.05
N LYS A 328 11.48 16.44 53.00
CA LYS A 328 11.69 17.90 53.14
C LYS A 328 10.54 18.61 53.82
N TRP A 329 9.30 18.21 53.54
CA TRP A 329 8.13 18.72 54.25
C TRP A 329 8.18 18.39 55.75
N ASN A 330 8.54 17.15 56.12
CA ASN A 330 8.68 16.76 57.53
C ASN A 330 9.82 17.51 58.24
N GLU A 331 10.96 17.71 57.58
CA GLU A 331 12.07 18.54 58.11
C GLU A 331 11.61 19.98 58.35
N TRP A 332 10.77 20.52 57.46
CA TRP A 332 10.26 21.87 57.61
C TRP A 332 9.23 22.00 58.75
N GLU A 333 8.33 21.02 58.89
CA GLU A 333 7.37 20.97 59.99
C GLU A 333 8.06 20.87 61.35
N THR A 334 9.08 20.02 61.47
CA THR A 334 9.87 19.89 62.70
C THR A 334 10.60 21.19 63.05
N HIS A 335 11.26 21.82 62.08
CA HIS A 335 11.90 23.14 62.30
C HIS A 335 10.88 24.24 62.64
N SER A 336 9.68 24.22 62.05
CA SER A 336 8.59 25.15 62.39
C SER A 336 8.10 24.95 63.84
N LEU A 337 7.99 23.71 64.30
CA LEU A 337 7.64 23.41 65.68
C LEU A 337 8.75 23.86 66.66
N GLU A 338 10.02 23.60 66.35
CA GLU A 338 11.15 24.03 67.17
C GLU A 338 11.28 25.56 67.28
N THR A 339 10.99 26.28 66.20
CA THR A 339 11.00 27.75 66.24
C THR A 339 9.84 28.31 67.06
N LYS A 340 8.64 27.72 66.96
CA LYS A 340 7.49 28.07 67.82
C LYS A 340 7.76 27.79 69.29
N THR A 341 8.40 26.67 69.64
CA THR A 341 8.73 26.37 71.04
C THR A 341 9.79 27.33 71.59
N LYS A 342 10.84 27.64 70.82
CA LYS A 342 11.86 28.64 71.20
C LYS A 342 11.26 30.04 71.39
N GLN A 343 10.32 30.43 70.53
CA GLN A 343 9.62 31.71 70.66
C GLN A 343 8.78 31.75 71.94
N LYS A 344 8.01 30.69 72.21
CA LYS A 344 7.21 30.58 73.44
C LYS A 344 8.07 30.59 74.72
N THR A 345 9.24 29.95 74.72
CA THR A 345 10.16 30.00 75.88
C THR A 345 10.75 31.38 76.09
N ASN A 346 11.08 32.10 75.01
CA ASN A 346 11.56 33.48 75.11
C ASN A 346 10.48 34.43 75.65
N ASP A 347 9.23 34.27 75.19
CA ASP A 347 8.10 35.08 75.66
C ASP A 347 7.75 34.77 77.14
N CYS A 348 7.91 33.52 77.60
CA CYS A 348 7.73 33.16 79.01
C CYS A 348 8.87 33.64 79.92
N ALA A 349 10.12 33.63 79.44
CA ALA A 349 11.28 34.10 80.22
C ALA A 349 11.26 35.62 80.48
N VAL A 350 10.56 36.40 79.66
CA VAL A 350 10.36 37.85 79.87
C VAL A 350 9.24 38.14 80.89
N SER A 351 8.44 37.13 81.27
CA SER A 351 7.22 37.33 82.07
C SER A 351 7.30 36.82 83.52
N THR A 352 8.38 36.16 83.94
CA THR A 352 8.45 35.54 85.28
C THR A 352 9.84 35.67 85.89
N ALA A 353 10.09 36.80 86.53
CA ALA A 353 10.98 36.84 87.69
C ALA A 353 10.10 36.58 88.92
N ASP A 354 9.89 35.31 89.26
CA ASP A 354 9.74 34.82 90.64
C ASP A 354 9.56 33.28 90.68
N GLU A 355 10.40 32.67 91.52
CA GLU A 355 10.47 31.31 92.10
C GLU A 355 10.50 30.02 91.23
N PRO A 356 11.37 29.04 91.58
CA PRO A 356 11.46 27.74 90.92
C PRO A 356 10.69 26.63 91.67
N CYS A 357 10.04 25.73 90.93
CA CYS A 357 9.64 24.42 91.45
C CYS A 357 9.75 23.34 90.36
N GLU A 358 10.44 22.25 90.72
CA GLU A 358 10.58 21.02 89.95
C GLU A 358 9.21 20.32 89.76
N MET A 359 9.00 19.66 88.61
CA MET A 359 8.54 18.26 88.57
C MET A 359 8.41 17.68 87.15
N GLU A 360 8.43 16.34 87.15
CA GLU A 360 8.55 15.36 86.08
C GLU A 360 7.46 15.33 84.99
N SER A 361 7.80 14.63 83.90
CA SER A 361 7.09 13.43 83.38
C SER A 361 6.65 13.46 81.92
N SER A 362 6.80 12.30 81.28
CA SER A 362 5.81 11.63 80.42
C SER A 362 6.29 11.20 79.03
N LYS A 363 6.28 9.88 78.89
CA LYS A 363 6.57 9.01 77.74
C LYS A 363 5.59 9.24 76.59
N LYS A 364 6.06 9.13 75.33
CA LYS A 364 5.19 8.91 74.16
C LYS A 364 5.79 7.85 73.22
N SER A 365 4.99 6.84 72.95
CA SER A 365 5.29 5.60 72.24
C SER A 365 5.39 5.78 70.72
N SER A 366 6.29 5.00 70.10
CA SER A 366 6.52 4.90 68.65
C SER A 366 5.81 3.68 68.06
N PRO A 367 5.40 3.68 66.77
CA PRO A 367 4.78 2.54 66.13
C PRO A 367 5.82 1.60 65.48
N THR A 368 5.75 0.33 65.85
CA THR A 368 6.59 -0.78 65.39
C THR A 368 6.27 -1.16 63.95
N LEU A 369 7.23 -0.95 63.04
CA LEU A 369 7.17 -1.34 61.64
C LEU A 369 7.80 -2.74 61.49
N GLN A 370 6.96 -3.77 61.35
CA GLN A 370 7.38 -5.16 61.15
C GLN A 370 8.13 -5.30 59.82
N LYS A 371 9.46 -5.35 59.89
CA LYS A 371 10.33 -5.76 58.79
C LYS A 371 10.37 -7.28 58.76
N ASN A 372 9.81 -7.89 57.71
CA ASN A 372 10.06 -9.28 57.38
C ASN A 372 11.56 -9.45 57.07
N GLU A 373 12.28 -10.10 57.99
CA GLU A 373 13.68 -10.48 57.82
C GLU A 373 13.78 -11.57 56.74
N LEU A 374 14.09 -11.14 55.52
CA LEU A 374 14.55 -12.04 54.46
C LEU A 374 15.84 -12.71 54.93
N THR A 375 15.86 -14.04 54.92
CA THR A 375 16.99 -14.87 55.33
C THR A 375 18.26 -14.48 54.56
N GLU A 376 19.41 -14.49 55.24
CA GLU A 376 20.71 -14.08 54.68
C GLU A 376 21.07 -14.85 53.38
N GLU A 377 20.57 -16.08 53.25
CA GLU A 377 20.73 -16.91 52.06
C GLU A 377 19.99 -16.35 50.84
N GLU A 378 18.81 -15.76 51.03
CA GLU A 378 18.05 -15.13 49.95
C GLU A 378 18.70 -13.82 49.49
N LYS A 379 19.30 -13.07 50.42
CA LYS A 379 20.08 -11.87 50.08
C LYS A 379 21.33 -12.25 49.26
N ALA A 380 22.02 -13.33 49.62
CA ALA A 380 23.16 -13.84 48.87
C ALA A 380 22.77 -14.32 47.46
N ALA A 381 21.65 -15.04 47.33
CA ALA A 381 21.13 -15.49 46.03
C ALA A 381 20.73 -14.31 45.13
N LYS A 382 20.06 -13.29 45.67
CA LYS A 382 19.68 -12.06 44.95
C LYS A 382 20.93 -11.27 44.49
N ALA A 383 21.97 -11.19 45.32
CA ALA A 383 23.22 -10.53 44.96
C ALA A 383 23.95 -11.29 43.82
N ALA A 384 24.01 -12.62 43.88
CA ALA A 384 24.61 -13.46 42.84
C ALA A 384 23.84 -13.35 41.50
N ALA A 385 22.52 -13.37 41.54
CA ALA A 385 21.66 -13.18 40.36
C ALA A 385 21.87 -11.79 39.73
N LYS A 386 21.93 -10.72 40.55
CA LYS A 386 22.20 -9.36 40.10
C LYS A 386 23.58 -9.24 39.44
N LYS A 387 24.61 -9.91 39.96
CA LYS A 387 25.96 -9.93 39.38
C LYS A 387 25.98 -10.67 38.02
N LYS A 388 25.30 -11.81 37.91
CA LYS A 388 25.16 -12.54 36.63
C LYS A 388 24.40 -11.72 35.58
N ALA A 389 23.29 -11.09 35.96
CA ALA A 389 22.52 -10.22 35.07
C ALA A 389 23.33 -9.01 34.57
N LYS A 390 24.11 -8.36 35.45
CA LYS A 390 25.02 -7.27 35.04
C LYS A 390 26.07 -7.74 34.03
N ARG A 391 26.67 -8.92 34.23
CA ARG A 391 27.66 -9.49 33.31
C ARG A 391 27.05 -9.83 31.95
N GLN A 392 25.83 -10.35 31.92
CA GLN A 392 25.13 -10.65 30.67
C GLN A 392 24.78 -9.37 29.89
N LYS A 393 24.22 -8.36 30.57
CA LYS A 393 23.92 -7.05 29.96
C LYS A 393 25.17 -6.36 29.40
N ALA A 394 26.31 -6.47 30.09
CA ALA A 394 27.58 -5.94 29.58
C ALA A 394 28.07 -6.69 28.32
N LYS A 395 27.92 -8.03 28.28
CA LYS A 395 28.25 -8.83 27.09
C LYS A 395 27.34 -8.49 25.89
N GLU A 396 26.05 -8.27 26.12
CA GLU A 396 25.11 -7.88 25.06
C GLU A 396 25.43 -6.49 24.50
N ARG A 397 25.67 -5.50 25.37
CA ARG A 397 26.12 -4.16 24.93
C ARG A 397 27.42 -4.20 24.14
N ALA A 398 28.37 -5.06 24.52
CA ALA A 398 29.62 -5.22 23.77
C ALA A 398 29.39 -5.86 22.37
N LYS A 399 28.45 -6.81 22.24
CA LYS A 399 28.07 -7.39 20.95
C LYS A 399 27.36 -6.38 20.06
N GLU A 400 26.42 -5.62 20.61
CA GLU A 400 25.69 -4.57 19.91
C GLU A 400 26.63 -3.46 19.41
N LYS A 401 27.55 -3.00 20.27
CA LYS A 401 28.59 -2.02 19.88
C LYS A 401 29.44 -2.53 18.71
N LYS A 402 29.85 -3.80 18.72
CA LYS A 402 30.61 -4.42 17.61
C LYS A 402 29.77 -4.52 16.32
N GLN A 403 28.46 -4.75 16.42
CA GLN A 403 27.58 -4.78 15.24
C GLN A 403 27.41 -3.40 14.62
N ILE A 404 27.21 -2.37 15.44
CA ILE A 404 27.11 -0.97 14.99
C ILE A 404 28.42 -0.56 14.30
N GLU A 405 29.57 -0.84 14.92
CA GLU A 405 30.88 -0.52 14.34
C GLU A 405 31.12 -1.24 12.99
N LYS A 406 30.67 -2.50 12.87
CA LYS A 406 30.74 -3.25 11.62
C LYS A 406 29.87 -2.62 10.51
N LEU A 407 28.63 -2.21 10.83
CA LEU A 407 27.74 -1.55 9.88
C LEU A 407 28.27 -0.18 9.44
N GLU A 408 28.86 0.60 10.36
CA GLU A 408 29.49 1.87 10.00
C GLU A 408 30.70 1.68 9.10
N ARG A 409 31.52 0.65 9.34
CA ARG A 409 32.66 0.32 8.49
C ARG A 409 32.21 -0.09 7.08
N GLU A 410 31.20 -0.94 6.98
CA GLU A 410 30.62 -1.36 5.70
C GLU A 410 30.00 -0.17 4.94
N LYS A 411 29.31 0.73 5.64
CA LYS A 411 28.76 1.96 5.03
C LYS A 411 29.86 2.87 4.50
N LYS A 412 30.97 3.03 5.22
CA LYS A 412 32.14 3.81 4.78
C LYS A 412 32.81 3.16 3.58
N GLU A 413 32.95 1.84 3.57
CA GLU A 413 33.53 1.09 2.45
C GLU A 413 32.68 1.22 1.18
N ARG A 414 31.36 1.07 1.28
CA ARG A 414 30.44 1.29 0.15
C ARG A 414 30.48 2.73 -0.37
N ALA A 415 30.59 3.72 0.51
CA ALA A 415 30.72 5.12 0.10
C ALA A 415 32.03 5.39 -0.64
N MET A 416 33.15 4.82 -0.18
CA MET A 416 34.43 4.91 -0.90
C MET A 416 34.40 4.16 -2.23
N ALA A 417 33.77 2.99 -2.30
CA ALA A 417 33.60 2.24 -3.54
C ALA A 417 32.81 3.03 -4.59
N LEU A 418 31.66 3.62 -4.20
CA LEU A 418 30.88 4.48 -5.09
C LEU A 418 31.65 5.70 -5.56
N ARG A 419 32.48 6.30 -4.70
CA ARG A 419 33.32 7.43 -5.08
C ARG A 419 34.40 7.01 -6.08
N LYS A 420 35.06 5.87 -5.85
CA LYS A 420 36.04 5.31 -6.79
C LYS A 420 35.41 4.97 -8.14
N GLU A 421 34.20 4.41 -8.12
CA GLU A 421 33.44 4.09 -9.34
C GLU A 421 33.11 5.36 -10.14
N LYS A 422 32.65 6.42 -9.45
CA LYS A 422 32.46 7.75 -10.06
C LYS A 422 33.77 8.28 -10.65
N GLU A 423 34.85 8.26 -9.89
CA GLU A 423 36.16 8.74 -10.36
C GLU A 423 36.68 7.94 -11.57
N SER A 424 36.31 6.65 -11.68
CA SER A 424 36.68 5.79 -12.81
C SER A 424 35.77 5.90 -14.04
N SER A 425 34.59 6.48 -13.91
CA SER A 425 33.66 6.59 -15.05
C SER A 425 34.22 7.56 -16.11
N SER A 426 34.17 7.13 -17.37
CA SER A 426 34.63 7.92 -18.51
C SER A 426 33.76 9.15 -18.78
N ILE A 427 32.48 9.08 -18.38
CA ILE A 427 31.48 10.13 -18.58
C ILE A 427 31.42 11.01 -17.33
N LYS A 428 31.77 12.28 -17.49
CA LYS A 428 31.68 13.29 -16.41
C LYS A 428 30.37 14.07 -16.51
N CYS A 429 29.78 14.35 -15.35
CA CYS A 429 28.60 15.19 -15.22
C CYS A 429 28.92 16.61 -15.66
N ALA A 430 28.15 17.15 -16.59
CA ALA A 430 28.39 18.49 -17.15
C ALA A 430 28.26 19.63 -16.12
N HIS A 431 27.55 19.40 -15.00
CA HIS A 431 27.37 20.42 -13.96
C HIS A 431 28.40 20.35 -12.83
N CYS A 432 28.54 19.18 -12.18
CA CYS A 432 29.42 19.04 -11.01
C CYS A 432 30.79 18.43 -11.33
N GLY A 433 31.03 17.98 -12.56
CA GLY A 433 32.28 17.33 -12.96
C GLY A 433 32.51 15.93 -12.39
N GLU A 434 31.65 15.45 -11.48
CA GLU A 434 31.70 14.08 -10.97
C GLU A 434 31.34 13.06 -12.04
N GLY A 435 31.88 11.86 -11.92
CA GLY A 435 31.49 10.74 -12.77
C GLY A 435 30.01 10.36 -12.74
N VAL A 436 29.49 9.94 -13.88
CA VAL A 436 28.12 9.48 -14.05
C VAL A 436 28.09 7.95 -13.94
N LEU A 437 27.40 7.42 -12.92
CA LEU A 437 27.18 5.98 -12.77
C LEU A 437 25.98 5.54 -13.61
N GLY A 438 26.18 4.53 -14.47
CA GLY A 438 25.13 3.98 -15.34
C GLY A 438 24.63 4.92 -16.45
N PHE A 439 23.36 4.79 -16.83
CA PHE A 439 22.71 5.61 -17.87
C PHE A 439 22.24 6.96 -17.31
N GLY A 440 23.18 7.85 -16.95
CA GLY A 440 22.83 9.16 -16.39
C GLY A 440 21.86 9.97 -17.25
N TYR A 441 21.37 11.07 -16.68
CA TYR A 441 20.34 11.89 -17.33
C TYR A 441 20.92 12.64 -18.52
N ASP A 442 20.35 12.45 -19.70
CA ASP A 442 20.66 13.23 -20.89
C ASP A 442 19.78 14.46 -20.99
N LYS A 443 20.41 15.60 -21.25
CA LYS A 443 19.71 16.83 -21.61
C LYS A 443 20.60 17.68 -22.52
N PHE A 444 20.16 17.93 -23.76
CA PHE A 444 20.92 18.67 -24.77
C PHE A 444 22.33 18.10 -25.00
N ASP A 445 22.42 16.78 -25.26
CA ASP A 445 23.68 16.05 -25.50
C ASP A 445 24.71 16.12 -24.36
N LYS A 446 24.30 16.57 -23.17
CA LYS A 446 25.10 16.59 -21.96
C LYS A 446 24.55 15.59 -20.95
N LYS A 447 25.45 14.80 -20.36
CA LYS A 447 25.14 13.80 -19.31
C LYS A 447 25.22 14.44 -17.92
N TYR A 448 24.27 14.09 -17.06
CA TYR A 448 24.19 14.58 -15.68
C TYR A 448 24.02 13.43 -14.68
N CYS A 449 24.74 13.49 -13.55
CA CYS A 449 24.70 12.45 -12.51
C CYS A 449 23.38 12.44 -11.71
N SER A 450 22.57 13.51 -11.80
CA SER A 450 21.27 13.60 -11.14
C SER A 450 20.37 14.62 -11.82
N THR A 451 19.06 14.52 -11.58
CA THR A 451 18.07 15.52 -12.02
C THR A 451 18.34 16.92 -11.47
N LYS A 452 18.94 17.03 -10.27
CA LYS A 452 19.35 18.33 -9.69
C LYS A 452 20.46 18.96 -10.51
N CYS A 453 21.47 18.19 -10.90
CA CYS A 453 22.56 18.64 -11.77
C CYS A 453 22.04 19.05 -13.16
N ALA A 454 21.09 18.28 -13.73
CA ALA A 454 20.48 18.60 -15.02
C ALA A 454 19.65 19.90 -15.01
N ARG A 455 19.06 20.25 -13.86
CA ARG A 455 18.32 21.52 -13.69
C ARG A 455 19.26 22.71 -13.48
N SER A 456 20.28 22.54 -12.65
CA SER A 456 21.23 23.61 -12.27
C SER A 456 22.28 23.94 -13.35
N GLY A 457 22.62 22.99 -14.23
CA GLY A 457 23.57 23.18 -15.31
C GLY A 457 23.07 23.94 -16.54
N SER A 458 21.93 24.64 -16.44
CA SER A 458 21.28 25.37 -17.55
C SER A 458 21.69 26.86 -17.59
N LYS A 459 22.98 27.16 -17.43
CA LYS A 459 23.50 28.53 -17.60
C LYS A 459 24.44 28.60 -18.79
#